data_AF-A0A6N7FI90-F1
#
_entry.id   AF-A0A6N7FI90-F1
#
_cell.length_a   1.000
_cell.length_b   1.000
_cell.length_c   1.000
_cell.angle_alpha   90.00
_cell.angle_beta   90.00
_cell.angle_gamma   90.00
#
_symmetry.space_group_name_H-M   'P 1'
#
loop_
_entity.id
_entity.type
_entity.pdbx_description
1 polymer ?
#
loop_
_entity_poly.entity_id
_entity_poly.type
_entity_poly.pdbx_seq_one_letter_code
_entity_poly.pdbx_strand_id
1 'polypeptide(L)' 'MLRNRALGVLSVTAGIVLNNLAYLIDIVRGVHNGFIYFGDNALLTAIAGVALILLGMFVLMRAGASSE' A
#
# COMPACT_ATOMS: atom_id res chain seq x y z
N MET A 1 -9.99 17.26 -12.33
CA MET A 1 -10.37 15.84 -12.14
C MET A 1 -9.26 14.85 -12.47
N LEU A 2 -8.64 14.92 -13.66
CA LEU A 2 -7.65 13.93 -14.11
C LEU A 2 -6.45 13.76 -13.15
N ARG A 3 -5.90 14.87 -12.64
CA ARG A 3 -4.78 14.86 -11.67
C ARG A 3 -5.11 14.10 -10.38
N ASN A 4 -6.30 14.29 -9.81
CA ASN A 4 -6.69 13.63 -8.57
C ASN A 4 -6.90 12.12 -8.80
N ARG A 5 -7.49 11.73 -9.94
CA ARG A 5 -7.59 10.33 -10.32
C ARG A 5 -6.22 9.69 -10.49
N ALA A 6 -5.29 10.36 -11.17
CA ALA A 6 -3.91 9.89 -11.33
C ALA A 6 -3.20 9.73 -9.98
N LEU A 7 -3.32 10.70 -9.07
CA LEU A 7 -2.76 10.61 -7.71
C LEU A 7 -3.35 9.44 -6.92
N GLY A 8 -4.66 9.20 -7.04
CA GLY A 8 -5.33 8.08 -6.39
C GLY A 8 -4.82 6.72 -6.90
N VAL A 9 -4.73 6.55 -8.23
CA VAL A 9 -4.17 5.34 -8.84
C VAL A 9 -2.70 5.14 -8.43
N LEU A 10 -1.88 6.19 -8.51
CA LEU A 10 -0.47 6.11 -8.11
C LEU A 10 -0.29 5.73 -6.64
N SER A 11 -1.14 6.24 -5.76
CA SER A 11 -1.11 5.91 -4.33
C SER A 11 -1.45 4.44 -4.09
N VAL A 12 -2.49 3.92 -4.76
CA VAL A 12 -2.86 2.50 -4.70
C VAL A 12 -1.70 1.63 -5.21
N THR A 13 -1.14 1.95 -6.37
CA THR A 13 -0.02 1.21 -6.95
C THR A 13 1.19 1.22 -6.03
N ALA A 14 1.55 2.38 -5.47
CA ALA A 14 2.66 2.50 -4.53
C ALA A 14 2.45 1.64 -3.29
N GLY A 15 1.22 1.62 -2.74
CA GLY A 15 0.90 0.79 -1.59
C GLY A 15 0.97 -0.71 -1.86
N ILE A 16 0.52 -1.16 -3.05
CA ILE A 16 0.68 -2.56 -3.48
C ILE A 16 2.17 -2.92 -3.58
N VAL A 17 2.99 -2.06 -4.21
CA VAL A 17 4.44 -2.30 -4.36
C VAL A 17 5.11 -2.39 -2.98
N LEU A 18 4.79 -1.48 -2.06
CA LEU A 18 5.32 -1.48 -0.70
C LEU A 18 4.99 -2.76 0.08
N ASN A 19 3.76 -3.26 -0.02
CA ASN A 19 3.35 -4.50 0.63
C ASN A 19 4.11 -5.72 0.05
N ASN A 20 4.26 -5.78 -1.27
CA ASN A 20 5.03 -6.85 -1.91
C ASN A 20 6.52 -6.78 -1.56
N LEU A 21 7.07 -5.57 -1.44
CA LEU A 21 8.45 -5.38 -1.01
C LEU A 21 8.65 -5.80 0.46
N ALA A 22 7.70 -5.46 1.34
CA ALA A 22 7.72 -5.90 2.73
C ALA A 22 7.77 -7.43 2.83
N TYR A 23 6.96 -8.11 2.02
CA TYR A 23 6.94 -9.57 1.95
C TYR A 23 8.26 -10.15 1.44
N LEU A 24 8.82 -9.56 0.37
CA LEU A 24 10.10 -9.97 -0.17
C LEU A 24 11.24 -9.80 0.85
N ILE A 25 11.27 -8.67 1.58
CA ILE A 25 12.26 -8.41 2.63
C ILE A 25 12.18 -9.46 3.73
N ASP A 26 10.97 -9.84 4.13
CA ASP A 26 10.74 -10.84 5.16
C ASP A 26 11.29 -12.22 4.73
N ILE A 27 10.99 -12.66 3.49
CA ILE A 27 11.53 -13.89 2.91
C ILE A 27 13.05 -13.85 2.84
N VAL A 28 13.62 -12.76 2.30
CA VAL A 28 15.07 -12.66 2.08
C VAL A 28 15.85 -12.65 3.40
N ARG A 29 15.29 -12.04 4.44
CA ARG A 29 15.94 -11.97 5.76
C ARG A 29 15.77 -13.24 6.60
N GLY A 30 14.87 -14.15 6.22
CA GLY A 30 14.72 -15.45 6.87
C GLY A 30 14.15 -15.40 8.28
N VAL A 31 13.51 -14.28 8.68
CA VAL A 31 13.00 -14.05 10.05
C VAL A 31 11.55 -14.50 10.16
N HIS A 32 11.27 -15.78 9.87
CA HIS A 32 9.90 -16.31 9.87
C HIS A 32 9.66 -17.26 11.05
N ASN A 33 8.79 -16.85 11.98
CA ASN A 33 8.31 -17.65 13.13
C ASN A 33 6.92 -18.27 12.86
N GLY A 34 6.83 -19.14 11.84
CA GLY A 34 5.68 -20.04 11.62
C GLY A 34 4.40 -19.38 11.05
N PHE A 35 4.21 -18.09 11.28
CA PHE A 35 3.36 -17.20 10.48
C PHE A 35 4.28 -16.15 9.86
N ILE A 36 3.89 -15.54 8.73
CA ILE A 36 4.62 -14.41 8.12
C ILE A 36 4.50 -13.21 9.07
N TYR A 37 5.15 -13.30 10.22
CA TYR A 37 5.41 -12.20 11.12
C TYR A 37 6.57 -11.46 10.49
N PHE A 38 6.18 -10.63 9.52
CA PHE A 38 6.92 -9.45 9.11
C PHE A 38 7.73 -8.95 10.30
N GLY A 39 9.06 -9.11 10.30
CA GLY A 39 9.89 -8.48 11.34
C GLY A 39 9.54 -6.99 11.46
N ASP A 40 9.77 -6.33 12.60
CA ASP A 40 9.22 -4.98 12.91
C ASP A 40 9.25 -3.98 11.73
N ASN A 41 10.35 -3.97 10.96
CA ASN A 41 10.51 -3.13 9.76
C ASN A 41 9.57 -3.52 8.61
N ALA A 42 9.39 -4.81 8.37
CA ALA A 42 8.51 -5.34 7.35
C ALA A 42 7.03 -5.09 7.73
N LEU A 43 6.71 -5.09 9.04
CA LEU A 43 5.35 -4.78 9.52
C LEU A 43 5.00 -3.31 9.29
N LEU A 44 5.90 -2.40 9.64
CA LEU A 44 5.73 -0.97 9.37
C LEU A 44 5.57 -0.68 7.87
N THR A 45 6.34 -1.38 7.04
CA THR A 45 6.26 -1.25 5.57
C THR A 45 4.91 -1.75 5.04
N ALA A 46 4.39 -2.86 5.58
CA ALA A 46 3.07 -3.38 5.23
C ALA A 46 1.94 -2.44 5.68
N ILE A 47 2.03 -1.88 6.89
CA ILE A 47 1.05 -0.89 7.39
C ILE A 47 1.05 0.35 6.50
N ALA A 48 2.24 0.86 6.14
CA ALA A 48 2.38 2.00 5.24
C ALA A 48 1.78 1.72 3.85
N GLY A 49 1.99 0.52 3.31
CA GLY A 49 1.42 0.12 2.02
C GLY A 49 -0.12 0.04 2.07
N VAL A 50 -0.69 -0.53 3.13
CA VAL A 50 -2.15 -0.52 3.35
C VAL A 50 -2.70 0.90 3.47
N ALA A 51 -2.03 1.78 4.22
CA ALA A 51 -2.44 3.17 4.38
C ALA A 51 -2.45 3.93 3.04
N LEU A 52 -1.45 3.70 2.17
CA LEU A 52 -1.39 4.26 0.82
C LEU A 52 -2.52 3.78 -0.08
N ILE A 53 -2.88 2.49 0.01
CA ILE A 53 -4.03 1.94 -0.71
C ILE A 53 -5.32 2.63 -0.27
N LEU A 54 -5.56 2.72 1.04
CA LEU A 54 -6.76 3.37 1.59
C LEU A 54 -6.83 4.86 1.21
N LEU A 55 -5.72 5.58 1.29
CA LEU A 55 -5.63 6.98 0.87
C LEU A 55 -5.93 7.13 -0.62
N GLY A 56 -5.35 6.27 -1.45
CA GLY A 56 -5.58 6.26 -2.89
C GLY A 56 -7.04 5.99 -3.25
N MET A 57 -7.67 5.00 -2.60
CA MET A 57 -9.09 4.71 -2.74
C MET A 57 -9.96 5.89 -2.32
N PHE A 58 -9.66 6.52 -1.18
CA PHE A 58 -10.38 7.71 -0.73
C PHE A 58 -10.30 8.86 -1.75
N VAL A 59 -9.11 9.12 -2.30
CA VAL A 59 -8.92 10.14 -3.34
C VAL A 59 -9.71 9.80 -4.61
N LEU A 60 -9.73 8.54 -5.02
CA LEU A 60 -10.51 8.07 -6.18
C LEU A 60 -12.01 8.23 -5.96
N MET A 61 -12.53 7.85 -4.79
CA MET A 61 -13.94 8.01 -4.44
C MET A 61 -14.35 9.48 -4.46
N ARG A 62 -13.54 10.38 -3.90
CA ARG A 62 -13.81 11.83 -3.91
C ARG A 62 -13.75 12.41 -5.32
N ALA A 63 -12.84 11.93 -6.16
CA ALA A 63 -12.76 12.32 -7.56
C ALA A 63 -13.93 11.78 -8.40
N GLY A 64 -14.50 10.63 -8.03
CA GLY A 64 -15.71 10.05 -8.63
C GLY A 64 -16.97 10.85 -8.27
N ALA A 65 -17.18 11.12 -6.98
CA ALA A 65 -18.35 11.85 -6.46
C ALA A 65 -18.44 13.33 -6.93
N SER A 66 -17.37 13.91 -7.43
CA SER A 66 -17.38 15.26 -8.03
C SER A 66 -17.70 15.26 -9.53
N SER A 67 -17.81 14.07 -10.13
CA SER A 67 -18.08 13.87 -11.56
C SER A 67 -19.55 13.55 -11.86
N GLU A 68 -20.38 13.41 -10.81
CA GLU A 68 -21.84 13.32 -10.85
C GLU A 68 -22.43 14.70 -10.58
#